data_AF-A0A8S1TL36-F1
#
_entry.id   AF-A0A8S1TL36-F1
#
_cell.length_a   1.000
_cell.length_b   1.000
_cell.length_c   1.000
_cell.angle_alpha   90.00
_cell.angle_beta   90.00
_cell.angle_gamma   90.00
#
_symmetry.space_group_name_H-M   'P 1'
#
loop_
_entity.id
_entity.type
_entity.pdbx_description
1 polymer ?
#
loop_
_entity_poly.entity_id
_entity_poly.type
_entity_poly.pdbx_seq_one_letter_code
_entity_poly.pdbx_strand_id
1 'polypeptide(L)'
;MLGYMAPEVVQSKQYNNTADIFSLGCLFYLMIYGELPFSDSNHQIYLYETKNKKIVHPENTKTSEKTQFILNSMLEYDQDKRIGWTDLYKYFDQM
;
A
#
# COMPACT_ATOMS: atom_id res chain seq x y z
N MET A 1 -3.96 14.39 -1.92
CA MET A 1 -4.31 13.35 -2.92
C MET A 1 -3.13 12.41 -3.19
N LEU A 2 -1.88 12.91 -3.20
CA LEU A 2 -0.65 12.12 -3.40
C LEU A 2 -0.51 10.91 -2.48
N GLY A 3 -0.90 11.02 -1.20
CA GLY A 3 -0.77 9.94 -0.20
C GLY A 3 -1.45 8.60 -0.52
N TYR A 4 -2.32 8.56 -1.52
CA TYR A 4 -3.01 7.33 -1.96
C TYR A 4 -2.58 6.86 -3.36
N MET A 5 -1.79 7.65 -4.09
CA MET A 5 -1.49 7.37 -5.49
C MET A 5 -0.37 6.34 -5.61
N ALA A 6 -0.60 5.29 -6.40
CA ALA A 6 0.45 4.32 -6.69
C ALA A 6 1.70 4.99 -7.33
N PRO A 7 2.92 4.53 -7.02
CA PRO A 7 4.15 5.19 -7.46
C PRO A 7 4.28 5.26 -8.99
N GLU A 8 3.77 4.28 -9.73
CA GLU A 8 3.72 4.27 -11.19
C GLU A 8 2.76 5.32 -11.76
N VAL A 9 1.67 5.63 -11.06
CA VAL A 9 0.70 6.67 -11.44
C VAL A 9 1.33 8.05 -11.26
N VAL A 10 2.03 8.27 -10.15
CA VAL A 10 2.79 9.52 -9.90
C VAL A 10 3.89 9.73 -10.94
N GLN A 11 4.49 8.64 -11.43
CA GLN A 11 5.51 8.66 -12.49
C GLN A 11 4.92 8.76 -13.91
N SER A 12 3.60 8.82 -14.07
CA SER A 12 2.92 8.79 -15.38
C SER A 12 3.33 7.60 -16.26
N LYS A 13 3.59 6.45 -15.64
CA LYS A 13 3.91 5.20 -16.33
C LYS A 13 2.63 4.47 -16.71
N GLN A 14 2.74 3.48 -17.60
CA GLN A 14 1.67 2.53 -17.81
C GLN A 14 1.38 1.79 -16.50
N TYR A 15 0.12 1.84 -16.07
CA TYR A 15 -0.35 1.19 -14.86
C TYR A 15 -1.50 0.23 -15.22
N ASN A 16 -1.70 -0.78 -14.37
CA ASN A 16 -2.81 -1.70 -14.45
C ASN A 16 -3.78 -1.49 -13.27
N ASN A 17 -4.77 -2.38 -13.12
CA ASN A 17 -5.78 -2.30 -12.08
C ASN A 17 -5.25 -2.55 -10.64
N THR A 18 -3.98 -2.91 -10.45
CA THR A 18 -3.38 -3.04 -9.12
C THR A 18 -2.98 -1.68 -8.54
N ALA A 19 -3.02 -0.59 -9.32
CA ALA A 19 -2.88 0.77 -8.79
C ALA A 19 -3.99 1.12 -7.78
N ASP A 20 -5.20 0.61 -8.01
CA ASP A 20 -6.32 0.74 -7.08
C ASP A 20 -6.07 -0.05 -5.78
N ILE A 21 -5.40 -1.20 -5.87
CA ILE A 21 -5.02 -2.01 -4.70
C ILE A 21 -4.02 -1.26 -3.82
N PHE A 22 -3.05 -0.55 -4.42
CA PHE A 22 -2.15 0.31 -3.67
C PHE A 22 -2.91 1.40 -2.92
N SER A 23 -3.85 2.05 -3.60
CA SER A 23 -4.71 3.10 -3.02
C SER A 23 -5.52 2.56 -1.83
N LEU A 24 -6.09 1.35 -1.99
CA LEU A 24 -6.77 0.64 -0.90
C LEU A 24 -5.82 0.27 0.23
N GLY A 25 -4.57 -0.09 -0.06
CA GLY A 25 -3.54 -0.38 0.93
C GLY A 25 -3.24 0.85 1.79
N CYS A 26 -3.11 2.03 1.17
CA CYS A 26 -2.93 3.28 1.90
C CYS A 26 -4.13 3.59 2.80
N LEU A 27 -5.35 3.39 2.30
CA LEU A 27 -6.57 3.59 3.08
C LEU A 27 -6.67 2.57 4.23
N PHE A 28 -6.31 1.31 3.98
CA PHE A 28 -6.36 0.26 4.99
C PHE A 28 -5.34 0.51 6.10
N TYR A 29 -4.12 0.92 5.74
CA TYR A 29 -3.12 1.40 6.69
C TYR A 29 -3.68 2.55 7.53
N LEU A 30 -4.29 3.55 6.90
CA LEU A 30 -4.91 4.69 7.59
C LEU A 30 -6.00 4.26 8.57
N MET A 31 -6.84 3.29 8.21
CA MET A 31 -7.89 2.78 9.10
C MET A 31 -7.33 2.04 10.32
N ILE A 32 -6.20 1.35 10.17
CA ILE A 32 -5.56 0.59 11.26
C ILE A 32 -4.76 1.51 12.19
N TYR A 33 -3.96 2.42 11.62
CA TYR A 33 -2.93 3.17 12.34
C TYR A 33 -3.29 4.65 12.57
N GLY A 34 -4.33 5.16 11.89
CA GLY A 34 -4.75 6.57 12.02
C GLY A 34 -3.87 7.57 11.26
N GLU A 35 -2.83 7.11 10.57
CA GLU A 35 -1.93 7.93 9.75
C GLU A 35 -1.68 7.28 8.38
N LEU A 36 -1.15 8.03 7.41
CA LEU A 36 -0.81 7.47 6.10
C LEU A 36 0.57 6.80 6.11
N PRO A 37 0.78 5.72 5.32
CA PRO A 37 2.10 5.10 5.22
C PRO A 37 3.12 6.02 4.54
N PHE A 38 2.63 6.88 3.62
CA PHE A 38 3.38 7.86 2.85
C PHE A 38 2.58 9.17 2.82
N SER A 39 3.12 10.25 3.38
CA SER A 39 2.38 11.51 3.55
C SER A 39 3.14 12.74 3.06
N ASP A 40 4.30 12.57 2.43
CA ASP A 40 5.05 13.71 1.91
C ASP A 40 4.30 14.34 0.72
N SER A 41 4.33 15.67 0.66
CA SER A 41 3.70 16.46 -0.40
C SER A 41 4.62 16.61 -1.64
N ASN A 42 5.91 16.35 -1.49
CA ASN A 42 6.88 16.39 -2.56
C ASN A 42 6.91 15.07 -3.33
N HIS A 43 6.72 15.12 -4.64
CA HIS A 43 6.68 13.92 -5.50
C HIS A 43 7.98 13.10 -5.43
N GLN A 44 9.15 13.74 -5.37
CA GLN A 44 10.43 13.02 -5.34
C GLN A 44 10.62 12.29 -4.01
N ILE A 45 10.26 12.95 -2.89
CA ILE A 45 10.32 12.33 -1.57
C ILE A 45 9.33 11.19 -1.48
N TYR A 46 8.09 11.39 -1.95
CA TYR A 46 7.06 10.35 -2.01
C TYR A 46 7.54 9.12 -2.79
N LEU A 47 8.12 9.32 -3.98
CA LEU A 47 8.66 8.24 -4.80
C LEU A 47 9.87 7.55 -4.15
N TYR A 48 10.67 8.29 -3.40
CA TYR A 48 11.75 7.71 -2.62
C TYR A 48 11.23 6.87 -1.45
N GLU A 49 10.25 7.37 -0.70
CA GLU A 49 9.64 6.64 0.41
C GLU A 49 8.97 5.36 -0.06
N THR A 50 8.08 5.45 -1.06
CA THR A 50 7.36 4.28 -1.61
C THR A 50 8.30 3.20 -2.13
N LYS A 51 9.50 3.56 -2.60
CA LYS A 51 10.50 2.61 -3.10
C LYS A 51 11.38 1.99 -2.01
N ASN A 52 11.78 2.78 -1.02
CA ASN A 52 12.87 2.39 -0.10
C ASN A 52 12.41 2.20 1.35
N LYS A 53 11.28 2.77 1.74
CA LYS A 53 10.77 2.71 3.12
C LYS A 53 9.98 1.40 3.28
N LYS A 54 10.37 0.61 4.28
CA LYS A 54 9.54 -0.52 4.72
C LYS A 54 8.31 0.02 5.43
N ILE A 55 7.17 -0.61 5.22
CA ILE A 55 5.95 -0.32 5.97
C ILE A 55 6.22 -0.61 7.44
N VAL A 56 5.90 0.35 8.29
CA VAL A 56 6.06 0.24 9.74
C VAL A 56 4.72 -0.24 10.31
N HIS A 57 4.75 -1.24 11.19
CA HIS A 57 3.58 -1.70 11.91
C HIS A 57 3.77 -1.38 13.40
N PRO A 58 3.24 -0.23 13.88
CA PRO A 58 3.32 0.15 15.29
C PRO A 58 2.87 -0.97 16.25
N GLU A 59 3.73 -1.31 17.22
CA GLU A 59 3.51 -2.39 18.20
C GLU A 59 2.27 -2.18 19.08
N ASN A 60 1.82 -0.94 19.22
CA ASN A 60 0.62 -0.58 19.97
C ASN A 60 -0.69 -0.97 19.27
N THR A 61 -0.64 -1.47 18.03
CA THR A 61 -1.81 -1.97 17.31
C THR A 61 -1.87 -3.50 17.35
N LYS A 62 -3.03 -4.03 17.73
CA LYS A 62 -3.31 -5.47 17.66
C LYS A 62 -3.58 -5.91 16.22
N THR A 63 -2.59 -5.78 15.33
CA THR A 63 -2.68 -6.33 13.97
C THR A 63 -2.16 -7.75 13.92
N SER A 64 -2.90 -8.65 13.28
CA SER A 64 -2.45 -10.03 13.07
C SER A 64 -1.32 -10.07 12.03
N GLU A 65 -0.46 -11.10 12.09
CA GLU A 65 0.56 -11.34 11.06
C GLU A 65 -0.05 -11.43 9.64
N LYS A 66 -1.25 -12.03 9.52
CA LYS A 66 -2.02 -12.10 8.27
C LYS A 66 -2.38 -10.70 7.76
N THR A 67 -2.83 -9.79 8.63
CA THR A 67 -3.15 -8.41 8.28
C THR A 67 -1.91 -7.65 7.81
N GLN A 68 -0.79 -7.79 8.52
CA GLN A 68 0.48 -7.16 8.15
C GLN A 68 0.97 -7.69 6.80
N PHE A 69 0.90 -9.00 6.57
CA PHE A 69 1.25 -9.62 5.29
C PHE A 69 0.41 -9.07 4.13
N ILE A 70 -0.91 -9.02 4.27
CA ILE A 70 -1.80 -8.47 3.24
C ILE A 70 -1.47 -7.01 2.98
N LEU A 71 -1.28 -6.21 4.03
CA LEU A 71 -0.99 -4.79 3.90
C LEU A 71 0.33 -4.53 3.17
N ASN A 72 1.38 -5.28 3.50
CA ASN A 72 2.65 -5.24 2.79
C ASN A 72 2.50 -5.65 1.32
N SER A 73 1.68 -6.66 1.03
CA SER A 73 1.44 -7.12 -0.34
C SER A 73 0.64 -6.13 -1.19
N MET A 74 -0.26 -5.35 -0.57
CA MET A 74 -1.00 -4.26 -1.23
C MET A 74 -0.10 -3.05 -1.51
N LEU A 75 0.83 -2.76 -0.59
CA LEU A 75 1.75 -1.61 -0.66
C LEU A 75 3.09 -1.94 -1.35
N GLU A 76 3.16 -3.06 -2.08
CA GLU A 76 4.32 -3.42 -2.90
C GLU A 76 4.55 -2.36 -3.99
N TYR A 77 5.80 -1.90 -4.09
CA TYR A 77 6.22 -0.85 -5.01
C TYR A 77 6.08 -1.30 -6.47
N ASP A 78 6.53 -2.52 -6.78
CA ASP A 78 6.48 -3.08 -8.11
C ASP A 78 5.07 -3.61 -8.44
N GLN A 79 4.37 -2.97 -9.38
CA GLN A 79 3.00 -3.33 -9.75
C GLN A 79 2.85 -4.78 -10.24
N ASP A 80 3.92 -5.41 -10.73
CA ASP A 80 3.92 -6.79 -11.19
C ASP A 80 4.14 -7.80 -10.05
N LYS A 81 4.67 -7.35 -8.92
CA LYS A 81 4.79 -8.14 -7.69
C LYS A 81 3.66 -7.88 -6.69
N ARG A 82 2.93 -6.78 -6.88
CA ARG A 82 1.80 -6.39 -6.05
C ARG A 82 0.68 -7.43 -6.13
N ILE A 83 0.05 -7.72 -5.00
CA ILE A 83 -1.06 -8.66 -4.95
C ILE A 83 -2.17 -8.25 -5.92
N GLY A 84 -2.66 -9.20 -6.72
CA GLY A 84 -3.79 -8.98 -7.61
C GLY A 84 -5.13 -9.16 -6.91
N TRP A 85 -6.19 -8.64 -7.54
CA TRP A 85 -7.56 -8.71 -7.01
C TRP A 85 -8.00 -10.14 -6.64
N THR A 86 -7.77 -11.10 -7.52
CA THR A 86 -8.17 -12.50 -7.30
C THR A 86 -7.56 -13.09 -6.03
N ASP A 87 -6.29 -12.80 -5.76
CA ASP A 87 -5.64 -13.32 -4.57
C ASP A 87 -6.04 -12.53 -3.33
N LEU A 88 -6.19 -11.20 -3.45
CA LEU A 88 -6.68 -10.35 -2.38
C LEU A 88 -8.06 -10.80 -1.87
N TYR A 89 -9.00 -11.13 -2.77
CA TYR A 89 -10.33 -11.65 -2.40
C TYR A 89 -10.26 -12.93 -1.56
N LYS A 90 -9.37 -13.88 -1.91
CA LYS A 90 -9.21 -15.13 -1.16
C LYS A 90 -8.79 -14.88 0.30
N TYR A 91 -8.00 -13.82 0.55
CA TYR A 91 -7.58 -13.49 1.91
C TYR A 91 -8.71 -12.92 2.77
N PHE A 92 -9.57 -12.10 2.17
CA PHE A 92 -10.74 -11.50 2.83
C PHE A 92 -11.87 -12.50 3.06
N ASP A 93 -12.11 -13.44 2.15
CA ASP A 93 -13.10 -14.52 2.36
C ASP A 93 -12.71 -15.48 3.50
N GLN A 94 -11.44 -15.47 3.90
CA GLN A 94 -10.88 -16.29 4.97
C GLN A 94 -10.63 -15.51 6.27
N MET A 95 -11.00 -14.22 6.35
CA MET A 95 -10.97 -13.42 7.59
C MET A 95 -12.31 -13.49 8.30
#